data_AF-A0A1L5KYL0-F1
#
_entry.id   AF-A0A1L5KYL0-F1
#
_cell.length_a   1.000
_cell.length_b   1.000
_cell.length_c   1.000
_cell.angle_alpha   90.00
_cell.angle_beta   90.00
_cell.angle_gamma   90.00
#
_symmetry.space_group_name_H-M   'P 1'
#
loop_
_entity.id
_entity.type
_entity.pdbx_description
1 polymer ?
#
loop_
_entity_poly.entity_id
_entity_poly.type
_entity_poly.pdbx_seq_one_letter_code
_entity_poly.pdbx_strand_id
1 'polypeptide(L)' 'MSLIEQFHGAAADGTELTAIYAEQPAADVAFALVFAGHGLPRFVHWGRPLAAPGTVLAAYDAL' A
#
# COMPACT_ATOMS: atom_id res chain seq x y z
N MET A 1 13.45 13.86 -2.77
CA MET A 1 12.69 13.84 -1.50
C MET A 1 11.85 12.59 -1.50
N SER A 2 11.80 11.84 -0.39
CA SER A 2 10.90 10.69 -0.26
C SER A 2 9.47 11.18 -0.02
N LEU A 3 8.49 10.41 -0.51
CA LEU A 3 7.07 10.59 -0.26
C LEU A 3 6.57 9.40 0.56
N ILE A 4 5.78 9.67 1.60
CA ILE A 4 5.11 8.64 2.39
C ILE A 4 3.65 9.07 2.52
N GLU A 5 2.75 8.19 2.10
CA GLU A 5 1.30 8.42 2.12
C GLU A 5 0.59 7.27 2.83
N GLN A 6 -0.51 7.60 3.48
CA GLN A 6 -1.38 6.63 4.16
C GLN A 6 -2.76 6.64 3.52
N PHE A 7 -3.30 5.46 3.26
CA PHE A 7 -4.64 5.27 2.74
C PHE A 7 -5.46 4.40 3.68
N HIS A 8 -6.77 4.64 3.72
CA HIS A 8 -7.72 3.84 4.48
C HIS A 8 -8.81 3.32 3.53
N GLY A 9 -9.29 2.11 3.81
CA GLY A 9 -10.36 1.49 3.04
C GLY A 9 -10.79 0.18 3.70
N ALA A 10 -11.53 -0.63 2.96
CA ALA A 10 -11.93 -1.96 3.38
C ALA A 10 -11.63 -2.98 2.27
N ALA A 11 -11.27 -4.19 2.66
CA ALA A 11 -11.16 -5.35 1.81
C ALA A 11 -12.55 -5.79 1.30
N ALA A 12 -12.58 -6.67 0.30
CA ALA A 12 -13.83 -7.20 -0.26
C ALA A 12 -14.70 -7.93 0.78
N ASP A 13 -14.09 -8.49 1.83
CA ASP A 13 -14.77 -9.17 2.94
C ASP A 13 -15.22 -8.23 4.07
N GLY A 14 -15.00 -6.92 3.93
CA GLY A 14 -15.31 -5.90 4.92
C GLY A 14 -14.23 -5.69 6.00
N THR A 15 -13.07 -6.33 5.89
CA THR A 15 -11.94 -6.09 6.79
C THR A 15 -11.38 -4.69 6.59
N GLU A 16 -11.28 -3.90 7.66
CA GLU A 16 -10.65 -2.57 7.62
C GLU A 16 -9.18 -2.66 7.21
N LEU A 17 -8.77 -1.81 6.26
CA LEU A 17 -7.42 -1.75 5.72
C LEU A 17 -6.79 -0.40 5.97
N THR A 18 -5.54 -0.42 6.43
CA THR A 18 -4.65 0.75 6.42
C THR A 18 -3.46 0.44 5.53
N ALA A 19 -3.25 1.23 4.48
CA ALA A 19 -2.09 1.10 3.62
C ALA A 19 -1.07 2.21 3.89
N ILE A 20 0.21 1.85 3.92
CA ILE A 20 1.34 2.77 3.90
C ILE A 20 2.04 2.59 2.57
N TYR A 21 2.10 3.66 1.79
CA TYR A 21 2.86 3.73 0.56
C TYR A 21 4.07 4.63 0.78
N ALA A 22 5.25 4.17 0.37
CA ALA A 22 6.47 4.96 0.44
C ALA A 22 7.23 4.87 -0.89
N GLU A 23 7.69 6.01 -1.39
CA GLU A 23 8.48 6.07 -2.61
C GLU A 23 9.69 6.99 -2.48
N GLN A 24 10.74 6.64 -3.24
CA GLN A 24 11.91 7.46 -3.45
C GLN A 24 12.07 7.71 -4.96
N PRO A 25 11.50 8.82 -5.48
CA PRO A 25 11.48 9.11 -6.92
C PRO A 25 12.88 9.16 -7.55
N ALA A 26 13.88 9.65 -6.82
CA ALA A 26 15.26 9.72 -7.29
C ALA A 26 15.91 8.35 -7.56
N ALA A 27 15.36 7.28 -7.00
CA ALA A 27 15.84 5.91 -7.17
C ALA A 27 14.84 5.03 -7.94
N ASP A 28 13.76 5.60 -8.47
CA ASP A 28 12.66 4.90 -9.17
C ASP A 28 12.15 3.66 -8.39
N VAL A 29 12.04 3.80 -7.07
CA VAL A 29 11.62 2.71 -6.17
C VAL A 29 10.49 3.14 -5.25
N ALA A 30 9.55 2.23 -5.02
CA ALA A 30 8.44 2.33 -4.09
C ALA A 30 8.11 0.97 -3.48
N PHE A 31 7.53 1.00 -2.29
CA PHE A 31 6.92 -0.17 -1.66
C PHE A 31 5.61 0.21 -0.98
N ALA A 32 4.75 -0.78 -0.79
CA ALA A 32 3.51 -0.60 -0.02
C ALA A 32 3.28 -1.75 0.95
N LEU A 33 2.85 -1.38 2.15
CA LEU A 33 2.41 -2.28 3.21
C LEU A 33 0.93 -2.06 3.47
N VAL A 34 0.17 -3.15 3.63
CA VAL A 34 -1.24 -3.09 4.06
C VAL A 34 -1.39 -3.83 5.39
N PHE A 35 -2.02 -3.15 6.34
CA PHE A 35 -2.43 -3.67 7.64
C PHE A 35 -3.93 -3.97 7.57
N ALA A 36 -4.31 -5.22 7.79
CA ALA A 36 -5.70 -5.67 7.83
C ALA A 36 -6.16 -5.83 9.27
N GLY A 37 -7.07 -4.96 9.72
CA GLY A 37 -7.49 -4.86 11.11
C GLY A 37 -6.29 -4.72 12.06
N HIS A 38 -6.12 -5.71 12.95
CA HIS A 38 -5.01 -5.78 13.91
C HIS A 38 -3.96 -6.85 13.53
N GLY A 39 -4.00 -7.35 12.29
CA GLY A 39 -3.07 -8.34 11.78
C GLY A 39 -1.68 -7.78 11.46
N LEU A 40 -0.76 -8.69 11.13
CA LEU A 40 0.56 -8.32 10.61
C LEU A 40 0.45 -7.65 9.23
N PRO A 41 1.35 -6.71 8.91
CA PRO A 41 1.34 -6.07 7.59
C PRO A 41 1.74 -7.06 6.49
N ARG A 42 1.16 -6.86 5.30
CA ARG A 42 1.51 -7.58 4.07
C ARG A 42 2.16 -6.62 3.08
N PHE A 43 3.24 -7.05 2.42
CA PHE A 43 3.76 -6.33 1.25
C PHE A 43 2.82 -6.58 0.07
N VAL A 44 2.26 -5.49 -0.47
CA VAL A 44 1.37 -5.55 -1.65
C VAL A 44 2.02 -4.93 -2.88
N HIS A 45 3.11 -4.19 -2.71
CA HIS A 45 3.88 -3.60 -3.80
C HIS A 45 5.36 -3.51 -3.45
N TRP A 46 6.21 -3.82 -4.43
CA TRP A 46 7.65 -3.57 -4.39
C TRP A 46 8.14 -3.38 -5.83
N GLY A 47 8.60 -2.18 -6.18
CA GLY A 47 9.03 -1.91 -7.54
C GLY A 47 9.05 -0.43 -7.85
N ARG A 48 8.61 -0.04 -9.05
CA ARG A 48 8.60 1.35 -9.49
C ARG A 48 7.45 2.14 -8.83
N PRO A 49 7.55 3.48 -8.73
CA PRO A 49 6.48 4.35 -8.28
C PRO A 49 5.17 4.12 -9.04
N LEU A 50 4.06 4.12 -8.32
CA LEU A 50 2.72 4.00 -8.88
C LEU A 50 2.17 5.39 -9.22
N ALA A 51 1.53 5.52 -10.38
CA ALA A 51 0.88 6.77 -10.77
C ALA A 51 -0.32 7.13 -9.86
N ALA A 52 -0.93 6.13 -9.22
CA ALA A 52 -2.04 6.29 -8.28
C ALA A 52 -1.81 5.41 -7.05
N PRO A 53 -1.08 5.89 -6.03
CA PRO A 53 -0.68 5.07 -4.87
C PRO A 53 -1.85 4.48 -4.07
N GLY A 54 -3.04 5.10 -4.09
CA GLY A 54 -4.21 4.56 -3.40
C GLY A 54 -4.72 3.21 -3.92
N THR A 55 -4.30 2.77 -5.12
CA THR A 55 -4.69 1.46 -5.67
C THR A 55 -4.10 0.28 -4.89
N VAL A 56 -3.09 0.50 -4.05
CA VAL A 56 -2.48 -0.55 -3.22
C VAL A 56 -3.46 -1.18 -2.23
N LEU A 57 -4.57 -0.51 -1.90
CA LEU A 57 -5.65 -1.10 -1.10
C LEU A 57 -6.27 -2.30 -1.81
N ALA A 58 -6.53 -2.19 -3.11
CA ALA A 58 -7.12 -3.27 -3.91
C ALA A 58 -6.15 -4.43 -4.13
N ALA A 59 -4.84 -4.19 -4.03
CA ALA A 59 -3.83 -5.24 -4.15
C ALA A 59 -3.86 -6.23 -2.97
N TYR A 60 -4.42 -5.82 -1.81
CA TYR A 60 -4.61 -6.73 -0.68
C TYR A 60 -5.54 -7.90 -1.00
N ASP A 61 -6.67 -7.63 -1.67
CA ASP A 61 -7.65 -8.66 -2.05
C ASP A 61 -7.11 -9.63 -3.12
N ALA A 62 -6.01 -9.28 -3.78
CA ALA A 62 -5.37 -10.09 -4.83
C ALA A 62 -4.23 -11.00 -4.31
N LEU A 63 -3.92 -10.96 -3.01
CA LEU A 63 -2.93 -11.83 -2.35
C LEU A 63 -3.47 -13.23 -2.07
#